data_AF-A0A5N7IS74-F1
#
_entry.id   AF-A0A5N7IS74-F1
#
_cell.length_a   1.000
_cell.length_b   1.000
_cell.length_c   1.000
_cell.angle_alpha   90.00
_cell.angle_beta   90.00
_cell.angle_gamma   90.00
#
_symmetry.space_group_name_H-M   'P 1'
#
loop_
_entity.id
_entity.type
_entity.pdbx_description
1 polymer ?
#
loop_
_entity_poly.entity_id
_entity_poly.type
_entity_poly.pdbx_seq_one_letter_code
_entity_poly.pdbx_strand_id
1 'polypeptide(L)'
;MLPKSVIETVELMNKDYFLGELSYDIVSEKYSFRRNKEINDLKLYPAEFYGLFDVKEIEVQSDVIREFIVDRIIPYNRMNLSKYLKYYDMEFWDEWELFLKSKGMCFLDLFWIRKNSKETYKKCHIKFTNSVRDDLLTEEYFLKN
;
A
#
# COMPACT_ATOMS: atom_id res chain seq x y z
N MET A 1 13.71 -25.94 15.01
CA MET A 1 12.35 -25.56 14.56
C MET A 1 12.49 -24.24 13.82
N LEU A 2 12.06 -24.17 12.56
CA LEU A 2 11.91 -22.87 11.90
C LEU A 2 10.84 -22.07 12.65
N PRO A 3 11.01 -20.76 12.84
CA PRO A 3 9.98 -19.93 13.46
C PRO A 3 8.67 -20.07 12.68
N LYS A 4 7.54 -20.09 13.39
CA LYS A 4 6.22 -20.08 12.75
C LYS A 4 6.08 -18.77 11.99
N SER A 5 5.66 -18.85 10.73
CA SER A 5 5.31 -17.68 9.91
C SER A 5 4.35 -16.76 10.67
N VAL A 6 4.61 -15.45 10.60
CA VAL A 6 3.72 -14.40 11.12
C VAL A 6 3.20 -13.67 9.90
N ILE A 7 1.93 -13.94 9.57
CA ILE A 7 1.28 -13.41 8.37
C ILE A 7 0.40 -12.23 8.78
N GLU A 8 0.64 -11.08 8.19
CA GLU A 8 -0.26 -9.94 8.25
C GLU A 8 -1.00 -9.78 6.92
N THR A 9 -2.33 -9.67 6.97
CA THR A 9 -3.19 -9.60 5.79
C THR A 9 -4.02 -8.33 5.80
N VAL A 10 -4.13 -7.69 4.64
CA VAL A 10 -4.98 -6.53 4.37
C VAL A 10 -5.79 -6.74 3.10
N GLU A 11 -6.90 -6.04 2.97
CA GLU A 11 -7.71 -6.06 1.76
C GLU A 11 -7.16 -5.05 0.75
N LEU A 12 -6.86 -5.47 -0.47
CA LEU A 12 -6.59 -4.59 -1.59
C LEU A 12 -7.92 -4.13 -2.20
N MET A 13 -8.06 -2.83 -2.34
CA MET A 13 -9.26 -2.17 -2.82
C MET A 13 -8.92 -1.32 -4.05
N ASN A 14 -9.86 -1.19 -4.99
CA ASN A 14 -9.86 -0.13 -6.01
C ASN A 14 -11.13 0.68 -5.82
N LYS A 15 -10.98 1.90 -5.30
CA LYS A 15 -12.11 2.72 -4.84
C LYS A 15 -13.01 1.92 -3.89
N ASP A 16 -14.19 1.49 -4.36
CA ASP A 16 -15.19 0.75 -3.58
C ASP A 16 -15.18 -0.77 -3.86
N TYR A 17 -14.32 -1.24 -4.78
CA TYR A 17 -14.22 -2.65 -5.16
C TYR A 17 -13.19 -3.37 -4.31
N PHE A 18 -13.60 -4.47 -3.68
CA PHE A 18 -12.68 -5.41 -3.02
C PHE A 18 -12.05 -6.34 -4.05
N LEU A 19 -10.75 -6.18 -4.26
CA LEU A 19 -10.00 -6.92 -5.28
C LEU A 19 -9.40 -8.23 -4.75
N GLY A 20 -9.12 -8.32 -3.46
CA GLY A 20 -8.53 -9.50 -2.87
C GLY A 20 -7.72 -9.19 -1.62
N GLU A 21 -7.04 -10.20 -1.11
CA GLU A 21 -6.24 -10.12 0.10
C GLU A 21 -4.76 -10.07 -0.24
N LEU A 22 -4.08 -9.04 0.25
CA LEU A 22 -2.65 -8.87 0.19
C LEU A 22 -2.05 -9.28 1.54
N SER A 23 -1.10 -10.19 1.54
CA SER A 23 -0.47 -10.67 2.77
C SER A 23 1.05 -10.56 2.72
N TYR A 24 1.66 -10.28 3.86
CA TYR A 24 3.10 -10.28 4.07
C TYR A 24 3.47 -11.29 5.16
N ASP A 25 4.39 -12.19 4.84
CA ASP A 25 5.00 -13.10 5.81
C ASP A 25 6.29 -12.49 6.35
N ILE A 26 6.27 -12.08 7.61
CA ILE A 26 7.40 -11.40 8.28
C ILE A 26 8.63 -12.32 8.36
N VAL A 27 8.44 -13.63 8.43
CA VAL A 27 9.55 -14.59 8.61
C VAL A 27 10.24 -14.88 7.28
N SER A 28 9.47 -15.08 6.21
CA SER A 28 10.02 -15.37 4.89
C SER A 28 10.25 -14.13 4.03
N GLU A 29 9.81 -12.96 4.49
CA GLU A 29 9.84 -11.68 3.78
C GLU A 29 9.16 -11.75 2.41
N LYS A 30 8.09 -12.55 2.30
CA LYS A 30 7.37 -12.78 1.05
C LYS A 30 5.97 -12.21 1.07
N TYR A 31 5.58 -11.69 -0.09
CA TYR A 31 4.24 -11.24 -0.37
C TYR A 31 3.41 -12.32 -1.05
N SER A 32 2.11 -12.31 -0.81
CA SER A 32 1.15 -13.13 -1.52
C SER A 32 -0.15 -12.36 -1.75
N PHE A 33 -0.82 -12.65 -2.87
CA PHE A 33 -2.09 -12.03 -3.22
C PHE A 33 -3.15 -13.09 -3.54
N ARG A 34 -4.25 -13.08 -2.79
CA ARG A 34 -5.42 -13.91 -3.06
C ARG A 34 -6.52 -13.09 -3.72
N ARG A 35 -6.69 -13.30 -5.03
CA ARG A 35 -7.69 -12.62 -5.86
C ARG A 35 -9.13 -12.87 -5.39
N ASN A 36 -9.96 -11.83 -5.41
CA ASN A 36 -11.40 -11.96 -5.30
C ASN A 36 -11.97 -12.53 -6.61
N LYS A 37 -12.43 -13.78 -6.57
CA LYS A 37 -12.96 -14.49 -7.74
C LYS A 37 -14.28 -13.91 -8.27
N GLU A 38 -14.99 -13.10 -7.48
CA GLU A 38 -16.23 -12.44 -7.88
C GLU A 38 -15.98 -11.26 -8.84
N ILE A 39 -14.79 -10.65 -8.80
CA ILE A 39 -14.41 -9.59 -9.73
C ILE A 39 -13.99 -10.22 -11.06
N ASN A 40 -14.85 -10.05 -12.07
CA ASN A 40 -14.60 -10.55 -13.41
C ASN A 40 -13.89 -9.54 -14.32
N ASP A 41 -14.03 -8.23 -14.04
CA ASP A 41 -13.34 -7.18 -14.77
C ASP A 41 -11.91 -7.05 -14.27
N LEU A 42 -10.97 -7.63 -15.02
CA LEU A 42 -9.55 -7.64 -14.64
C LEU A 42 -8.91 -6.26 -14.72
N LYS A 43 -9.50 -5.31 -15.47
CA LYS A 43 -9.00 -3.93 -15.57
C LYS A 43 -9.11 -3.16 -14.26
N LEU A 44 -9.88 -3.68 -13.30
CA LEU A 44 -9.95 -3.12 -11.96
C LEU A 44 -8.70 -3.44 -11.13
N TYR A 45 -7.88 -4.42 -11.51
CA TYR A 45 -6.66 -4.78 -10.79
C TYR A 45 -5.47 -3.91 -11.20
N PRO A 46 -4.41 -3.85 -10.36
CA PRO A 46 -3.13 -3.30 -10.77
C PRO A 46 -2.64 -3.93 -12.08
N ALA A 47 -2.00 -3.12 -12.91
CA ALA A 47 -1.51 -3.53 -14.24
C ALA A 47 -0.54 -4.71 -14.13
N GLU A 48 0.30 -4.67 -13.10
CA GLU A 48 1.31 -5.65 -12.74
C GLU A 48 0.70 -7.00 -12.34
N PHE A 49 -0.55 -7.00 -11.87
CA PHE A 49 -1.23 -8.21 -11.41
C PHE A 49 -2.01 -8.84 -12.56
N TYR A 50 -3.17 -8.25 -12.88
CA TYR A 50 -4.10 -8.77 -13.88
C TYR A 50 -4.61 -7.67 -14.84
N GLY A 51 -4.32 -6.39 -14.57
CA GLY A 51 -4.90 -5.27 -15.32
C GLY A 51 -4.53 -5.24 -16.81
N LEU A 52 -3.44 -5.91 -17.19
CA LEU A 52 -2.96 -6.00 -18.58
C LEU A 52 -3.24 -7.36 -19.25
N PHE A 53 -3.78 -8.34 -18.52
CA PHE A 53 -3.87 -9.73 -19.00
C PHE A 53 -5.29 -10.28 -18.85
N ASP A 54 -5.71 -11.11 -19.81
CA ASP A 54 -7.00 -11.83 -19.73
C ASP A 54 -6.91 -13.17 -18.98
N VAL A 55 -5.89 -13.35 -18.14
CA VAL A 55 -5.61 -14.62 -17.45
C VAL A 55 -5.98 -14.54 -15.97
N LYS A 56 -6.98 -15.33 -15.57
CA LYS A 56 -7.57 -15.29 -14.21
C LYS A 56 -6.92 -16.21 -13.18
N GLU A 57 -6.16 -17.21 -13.64
CA GLU A 57 -5.67 -18.34 -12.84
C GLU A 57 -4.15 -18.29 -12.57
N ILE A 58 -3.50 -17.16 -12.87
CA ILE A 58 -2.07 -16.97 -12.56
C ILE A 58 -1.91 -16.46 -11.13
N GLU A 59 -0.96 -17.03 -10.41
CA GLU A 59 -0.50 -16.51 -9.13
C GLU A 59 0.43 -15.31 -9.36
N VAL A 60 0.11 -14.18 -8.73
CA VAL A 60 0.97 -12.98 -8.75
C VAL A 60 2.21 -13.28 -7.93
N GLN A 61 3.39 -13.18 -8.56
CA GLN A 61 4.66 -13.45 -7.91
C GLN A 61 4.98 -12.41 -6.82
N SER A 62 5.65 -12.84 -5.75
CA SER A 62 6.01 -11.96 -4.62
C SER A 62 6.75 -10.69 -5.07
N ASP A 63 7.66 -10.79 -6.04
CA ASP A 63 8.44 -9.65 -6.52
C ASP A 63 7.58 -8.63 -7.25
N VAL A 64 6.59 -9.09 -8.01
CA VAL A 64 5.60 -8.24 -8.70
C VAL A 64 4.72 -7.50 -7.69
N ILE A 65 4.33 -8.18 -6.60
CA ILE A 65 3.59 -7.55 -5.50
C ILE A 65 4.47 -6.51 -4.79
N ARG A 66 5.76 -6.81 -4.61
CA ARG A 66 6.72 -5.89 -4.00
C ARG A 66 6.89 -4.63 -4.84
N GLU A 67 7.03 -4.75 -6.17
CA GLU A 67 7.08 -3.59 -7.08
C GLU A 67 5.87 -2.67 -6.89
N PHE A 68 4.66 -3.26 -6.88
CA PHE A 68 3.43 -2.53 -6.60
C PHE A 68 3.46 -1.80 -5.24
N ILE A 69 4.00 -2.43 -4.18
CA ILE A 69 4.11 -1.80 -2.85
C ILE A 69 5.13 -0.66 -2.85
N VAL A 70 6.31 -0.88 -3.44
CA VAL A 70 7.42 0.09 -3.45
C VAL A 70 7.05 1.37 -4.20
N ASP A 71 6.29 1.27 -5.28
CA ASP A 71 5.79 2.43 -6.04
C ASP A 71 4.85 3.34 -5.23
N ARG A 72 4.30 2.84 -4.12
CA ARG A 72 3.32 3.53 -3.27
C ARG A 72 3.91 4.08 -1.97
N ILE A 73 5.18 3.80 -1.70
CA ILE A 73 5.86 4.27 -0.50
C ILE A 73 7.03 5.18 -0.86
N ILE A 74 7.50 5.89 0.16
CA ILE A 74 8.67 6.74 -0.01
C ILE A 74 9.96 5.88 -0.03
N PRO A 75 10.87 6.07 -0.99
CA PRO A 75 12.05 5.22 -1.11
C PRO A 75 13.05 5.49 0.03
N TYR A 76 13.74 4.43 0.46
CA TYR A 76 14.71 4.47 1.56
C TYR A 76 15.85 5.49 1.35
N ASN A 77 16.23 5.78 0.11
CA ASN A 77 17.32 6.70 -0.21
C ASN A 77 16.86 8.16 -0.41
N ARG A 78 15.60 8.50 -0.07
CA ARG A 78 15.10 9.86 -0.27
C ARG A 78 15.77 10.85 0.68
N MET A 79 16.16 12.00 0.15
CA MET A 79 16.51 13.16 0.97
C MET A 79 15.37 13.53 1.94
N ASN A 80 15.70 13.84 3.19
CA ASN A 80 14.75 14.13 4.27
C ASN A 80 13.84 12.97 4.68
N LEU A 81 14.25 11.71 4.46
CA LEU A 81 13.47 10.53 4.88
C LEU A 81 13.02 10.60 6.35
N SER A 82 13.87 11.06 7.26
CA SER A 82 13.55 11.20 8.69
C SER A 82 12.31 12.06 8.96
N LYS A 83 12.06 13.10 8.15
CA LYS A 83 10.86 13.95 8.28
C LYS A 83 9.58 13.17 7.93
N TYR A 84 9.64 12.29 6.94
CA TYR A 84 8.53 11.42 6.56
C TYR A 84 8.29 10.30 7.57
N LEU A 85 9.35 9.66 8.06
CA LEU A 85 9.23 8.64 9.11
C LEU A 85 8.59 9.25 10.38
N LYS A 86 9.01 10.45 10.78
CA LYS A 86 8.38 11.20 11.88
C LYS A 86 6.89 11.48 11.63
N TYR A 87 6.51 11.83 10.40
CA TYR A 87 5.10 12.05 10.03
C TYR A 87 4.25 10.77 10.20
N TYR A 88 4.81 9.61 9.87
CA TYR A 88 4.13 8.31 10.02
C TYR A 88 4.31 7.68 11.41
N ASP A 89 4.96 8.38 12.35
CA ASP A 89 5.29 7.86 13.67
C ASP A 89 6.06 6.53 13.58
N MET A 90 7.16 6.56 12.83
CA MET A 90 8.07 5.45 12.59
C MET A 90 9.50 5.84 12.97
N GLU A 91 10.22 4.94 13.64
CA GLU A 91 11.61 5.15 14.04
C GLU A 91 12.60 4.80 12.93
N PHE A 92 12.32 3.73 12.20
CA PHE A 92 13.11 3.24 11.08
C PHE A 92 12.22 3.03 9.85
N TRP A 93 12.85 2.97 8.68
CA TRP A 93 12.16 2.65 7.44
C TRP A 93 11.87 1.16 7.39
N ASP A 94 10.60 0.81 7.23
CA ASP A 94 10.13 -0.54 6.97
C ASP A 94 9.12 -0.48 5.83
N GLU A 95 9.34 -1.31 4.80
CA GLU A 95 8.58 -1.30 3.55
C GLU A 95 7.08 -1.56 3.81
N TRP A 96 6.80 -2.60 4.57
CA TRP A 96 5.45 -3.06 4.83
C TRP A 96 4.73 -2.09 5.78
N GLU A 97 5.35 -1.72 6.90
CA GLU A 97 4.75 -0.80 7.86
C GLU A 97 4.43 0.56 7.22
N LEU A 98 5.34 1.09 6.40
CA LEU A 98 5.11 2.36 5.70
C LEU A 98 3.97 2.25 4.68
N PHE A 99 3.86 1.12 3.97
CA PHE A 99 2.72 0.83 3.10
C PHE A 99 1.41 0.77 3.90
N LEU A 100 1.44 0.17 5.10
CA LEU A 100 0.28 0.14 5.99
C LEU A 100 -0.14 1.53 6.48
N LYS A 101 0.81 2.34 6.94
CA LYS A 101 0.60 3.69 7.48
C LYS A 101 0.12 4.66 6.40
N SER A 102 0.62 4.53 5.18
CA SER A 102 0.17 5.29 4.00
C SER A 102 -1.12 4.77 3.37
N LYS A 103 -1.67 3.66 3.88
CA LYS A 103 -2.84 2.96 3.30
C LYS A 103 -2.64 2.51 1.86
N GLY A 104 -1.39 2.35 1.41
CA GLY A 104 -1.06 2.00 0.03
C GLY A 104 -1.67 2.96 -1.00
N MET A 105 -1.97 4.19 -0.59
CA MET A 105 -2.57 5.20 -1.46
C MET A 105 -1.48 5.96 -2.21
N CYS A 106 -1.76 6.31 -3.46
CA CYS A 106 -0.94 7.23 -4.23
C CYS A 106 -1.83 8.22 -5.00
N PHE A 107 -1.24 9.28 -5.57
CA PHE A 107 -1.97 10.30 -6.33
C PHE A 107 -2.37 9.85 -7.74
N LEU A 108 -1.77 8.77 -8.25
CA LEU A 108 -1.89 8.37 -9.65
C LEU A 108 -3.02 7.38 -9.90
N ASP A 109 -3.59 6.78 -8.85
CA ASP A 109 -4.60 5.74 -8.97
C ASP A 109 -5.64 5.77 -7.82
N LEU A 110 -6.52 4.78 -7.82
CA LEU A 110 -7.60 4.62 -6.84
C LEU A 110 -7.37 3.42 -5.90
N PHE A 111 -6.17 2.84 -5.93
CA PHE A 111 -5.83 1.69 -5.11
C PHE A 111 -5.58 2.13 -3.67
N TRP A 112 -5.99 1.27 -2.75
CA TRP A 112 -5.71 1.45 -1.32
C TRP A 112 -5.88 0.14 -0.59
N ILE A 113 -5.41 0.09 0.65
CA ILE A 113 -5.63 -1.05 1.52
C ILE A 113 -6.59 -0.75 2.67
N ARG A 114 -7.40 -1.75 2.99
CA ARG A 114 -8.38 -1.70 4.07
C ARG A 114 -8.06 -2.78 5.10
N LYS A 115 -8.05 -2.39 6.39
CA LYS A 115 -7.93 -3.33 7.52
C LYS A 115 -9.28 -3.55 8.21
N ASN A 116 -10.21 -2.61 8.06
CA ASN A 116 -11.53 -2.67 8.68
C ASN A 116 -12.62 -2.33 7.65
N SER A 117 -13.63 -3.18 7.54
CA SER A 117 -14.73 -3.03 6.58
C SER A 117 -15.53 -1.72 6.70
N LYS A 118 -15.44 -1.02 7.85
CA LYS A 118 -16.04 0.31 8.06
C LYS A 118 -15.25 1.45 7.43
N GLU A 119 -14.00 1.22 7.03
CA GLU A 119 -13.22 2.19 6.28
C GLU A 119 -13.78 2.33 4.86
N THR A 120 -13.74 3.55 4.35
CA THR A 120 -14.26 3.88 3.02
C THR A 120 -13.22 4.68 2.29
N TYR A 121 -13.11 4.48 0.97
CA TYR A 121 -12.16 5.22 0.14
C TYR A 121 -12.23 6.72 0.40
N LYS A 122 -13.42 7.34 0.38
CA LYS A 122 -13.59 8.78 0.63
C LYS A 122 -12.97 9.25 1.95
N LYS A 123 -13.16 8.51 3.05
CA LYS A 123 -12.61 8.89 4.37
C LYS A 123 -11.08 8.75 4.43
N CYS A 124 -10.52 7.77 3.71
CA CYS A 124 -9.08 7.51 3.68
C CYS A 124 -8.36 8.41 2.66
N HIS A 125 -8.95 8.62 1.49
CA HIS A 125 -8.43 9.45 0.42
C HIS A 125 -8.45 10.94 0.78
N ILE A 126 -9.49 11.44 1.46
CA ILE A 126 -9.50 12.82 1.96
C ILE A 126 -8.36 13.06 2.94
N LYS A 127 -7.98 12.07 3.76
CA LYS A 127 -6.79 12.18 4.61
C LYS A 127 -5.49 12.19 3.81
N PHE A 128 -5.40 11.41 2.74
CA PHE A 128 -4.21 11.38 1.87
C PHE A 128 -4.06 12.69 1.06
N THR A 129 -5.12 13.14 0.38
CA THR A 129 -5.11 14.40 -0.38
C THR A 129 -5.04 15.64 0.50
N ASN A 130 -5.62 15.62 1.70
CA ASN A 130 -5.48 16.72 2.66
C ASN A 130 -4.28 16.54 3.61
N SER A 131 -3.53 15.43 3.53
CA SER A 131 -2.20 15.30 4.15
C SER A 131 -1.09 15.87 3.29
N VAL A 132 -1.41 16.18 2.02
CA VAL A 132 -0.91 17.41 1.38
C VAL A 132 -1.64 18.59 2.03
N ARG A 133 -1.42 18.71 3.33
CA ARG A 133 -1.98 19.74 4.17
C ARG A 133 -1.15 20.97 3.81
N ASP A 134 -1.79 22.08 3.45
CA ASP A 134 -1.11 23.29 2.98
C ASP A 134 -0.02 23.78 3.97
N ASP A 135 -0.05 23.35 5.25
CA ASP A 135 0.99 23.60 6.23
C ASP A 135 2.29 22.80 5.98
N LEU A 136 2.24 21.55 5.51
CA LEU A 136 3.39 20.66 5.34
C LEU A 136 4.21 20.90 4.07
N LEU A 137 3.67 21.61 3.07
CA LEU A 137 4.40 22.01 1.86
C LEU A 137 4.87 23.47 1.89
N THR A 138 4.66 24.19 2.99
CA THR A 138 5.24 25.52 3.14
C THR A 138 6.69 25.43 3.60
N GLU A 139 7.53 26.29 3.03
CA GLU A 139 8.92 26.48 3.47
C GLU A 139 9.00 26.67 4.99
N GLU A 140 8.00 27.32 5.59
CA GLU A 140 7.94 27.57 7.03
C GLU A 140 7.91 26.31 7.91
N TYR A 141 7.22 25.23 7.53
CA TYR A 141 7.21 24.00 8.32
C TYR A 141 8.57 23.32 8.34
N PHE A 142 9.31 23.40 7.24
CA PHE A 142 10.65 22.83 7.12
C PHE A 142 11.75 23.69 7.72
N LEU A 143 11.50 25.00 7.92
CA LEU A 143 12.45 25.96 8.50
C LEU A 143 12.29 26.15 10.02
N LYS A 144 11.14 25.80 10.60
CA LYS A 144 10.85 25.95 12.05
C LYS A 144 11.17 24.72 12.91
N ASN A 145 11.63 23.60 12.32
CA ASN A 145 12.07 22.37 13.01
C ASN A 145 13.35 21.82 12.40
#